data_AF-I3CZN7-F1
#
_entry.id   AF-I3CZN7-F1
#
_cell.length_a   1.000
_cell.length_b   1.000
_cell.length_c   1.000
_cell.angle_alpha   90.00
_cell.angle_beta   90.00
_cell.angle_gamma   90.00
#
_symmetry.space_group_name_H-M   'P 1'
#
loop_
_entity.id
_entity.type
_entity.pdbx_description
1 polymer ?
#
loop_
_entity_poly.entity_id
_entity_poly.type
_entity_poly.pdbx_seq_one_letter_code
_entity_poly.pdbx_strand_id
1 'polypeptide(L)' 'MDVKEEDKSEESKKNHIEYYRSLCRIIMDIKEEKIQEKEPAIKNHLENRIEAMEKDKKRIRDMFPEIKEEEWDDHTN' A
#
# COMPACT_ATOMS: atom_id res chain seq x y z
N MET A 1 -7.24 -21.87 15.66
CA MET A 1 -6.84 -20.70 14.85
C MET A 1 -6.62 -19.59 15.86
N ASP A 2 -5.37 -19.27 16.18
CA ASP A 2 -5.07 -18.07 16.98
C ASP A 2 -5.47 -16.87 16.11
N VAL A 3 -6.67 -16.34 16.37
CA VAL A 3 -7.05 -15.02 15.90
C VAL A 3 -6.16 -14.08 16.71
N LYS A 4 -4.98 -13.75 16.19
CA LYS A 4 -4.21 -12.63 16.72
C LYS A 4 -5.14 -11.43 16.60
N GLU A 5 -5.59 -10.90 17.72
CA GLU A 5 -6.28 -9.61 17.74
C GLU A 5 -5.35 -8.62 17.03
N GLU A 6 -5.79 -8.13 15.88
CA GLU A 6 -5.09 -7.07 15.18
C GLU A 6 -5.05 -5.88 16.14
N ASP A 7 -3.85 -5.48 16.53
CA ASP A 7 -3.64 -4.35 17.41
C ASP A 7 -4.14 -3.09 16.69
N LYS A 8 -5.26 -2.54 17.18
CA LYS A 8 -5.87 -1.30 16.67
C LYS A 8 -5.52 -0.08 17.54
N SER A 9 -4.46 -0.17 18.35
CA SER A 9 -3.98 0.98 19.11
C SER A 9 -3.60 2.15 18.19
N GLU A 10 -3.59 3.36 18.75
CA GLU A 10 -3.18 4.58 18.03
C GLU A 10 -1.74 4.49 17.49
N GLU A 11 -0.87 3.72 18.13
CA GLU A 11 0.51 3.48 17.67
C GLU A 11 0.55 2.55 16.45
N SER A 12 -0.19 1.44 16.51
CA SER A 12 -0.36 0.54 15.37
C SER A 12 -0.95 1.28 14.17
N LYS A 13 -1.98 2.10 14.40
CA LYS A 13 -2.61 2.95 13.38
C LYS A 13 -1.59 3.85 12.68
N LYS A 14 -0.73 4.56 13.42
CA LYS A 14 0.32 5.41 12.84
C LYS A 14 1.29 4.60 11.98
N ASN A 15 1.76 3.46 12.47
CA ASN A 15 2.68 2.58 11.73
C ASN A 15 2.04 2.06 10.43
N HIS A 16 0.76 1.70 10.46
CA HIS A 16 0.02 1.26 9.27
C HIS A 16 -0.20 2.39 8.26
N ILE A 17 -0.45 3.62 8.72
CA ILE A 17 -0.53 4.80 7.84
C ILE A 17 0.83 5.09 7.19
N GLU A 18 1.93 5.08 7.95
CA GLU A 18 3.28 5.26 7.42
C GLU A 18 3.66 4.17 6.40
N TYR A 19 3.31 2.92 6.70
CA TYR A 19 3.50 1.80 5.78
C TYR A 19 2.65 1.96 4.51
N TYR A 20 1.38 2.36 4.63
CA TYR A 20 0.50 2.63 3.49
C TYR A 20 1.10 3.71 2.57
N ARG A 21 1.61 4.80 3.14
CA ARG A 21 2.29 5.88 2.38
C ARG A 21 3.55 5.37 1.68
N SER A 22 4.32 4.52 2.36
CA SER A 22 5.49 3.89 1.77
C SER A 22 5.12 2.98 0.59
N LEU A 23 4.03 2.20 0.71
CA LEU A 23 3.48 1.41 -0.39
C LEU A 23 3.06 2.27 -1.57
N CYS A 24 2.44 3.44 -1.34
CA CYS A 24 2.12 4.38 -2.42
C CYS A 24 3.36 4.79 -3.22
N ARG A 25 4.44 5.19 -2.53
CA ARG A 25 5.71 5.61 -3.18
C ARG A 25 6.32 4.46 -3.97
N ILE A 26 6.44 3.28 -3.37
CA ILE A 26 7.00 2.10 -4.04
C ILE A 26 6.17 1.70 -5.28
N ILE A 27 4.84 1.74 -5.20
CA ILE A 27 3.97 1.47 -6.35
C ILE A 27 4.21 2.49 -7.47
N MET A 28 4.39 3.77 -7.14
CA MET A 28 4.71 4.79 -8.15
C MET A 28 6.05 4.52 -8.82
N ASP A 29 7.09 4.23 -8.04
CA ASP A 29 8.43 3.90 -8.56
C ASP A 29 8.39 2.68 -9.49
N ILE A 30 7.67 1.61 -9.10
CA ILE A 30 7.50 0.40 -9.91
C ILE A 30 6.70 0.70 -11.19
N LYS A 31 5.70 1.59 -11.13
CA LYS A 31 4.93 2.02 -12.31
C LYS A 31 5.83 2.77 -13.30
N GLU A 32 6.72 3.63 -12.81
CA GLU A 32 7.72 4.31 -13.65
C GLU A 32 8.73 3.33 -14.26
N GLU A 33 9.25 2.39 -13.46
CA GLU A 33 10.15 1.32 -13.92
C GLU A 33 9.49 0.50 -15.04
N LYS A 34 8.22 0.10 -14.85
CA LYS A 34 7.43 -0.66 -15.84
C LYS A 34 7.26 0.10 -17.16
N ILE A 35 7.17 1.43 -17.13
CA ILE A 35 7.04 2.26 -18.35
C ILE A 35 8.35 2.22 -19.16
N GLN A 36 9.50 2.27 -18.48
CA GLN A 36 10.82 2.26 -19.12
C GLN A 36 11.24 0.87 -19.60
N GLU A 37 10.73 -0.17 -18.95
CA GLU A 37 11.02 -1.56 -19.31
C GLU A 37 10.53 -1.90 -20.73
N LYS A 38 11.23 -2.78 -21.42
CA LYS A 38 10.87 -3.26 -22.77
C LYS A 38 10.53 -4.74 -22.76
N GLU A 39 11.05 -5.51 -21.80
CA GLU A 39 10.81 -6.94 -21.70
C GLU A 39 9.40 -7.24 -21.15
N PRO A 40 8.54 -7.94 -21.91
CA PRO A 40 7.19 -8.26 -21.46
C PRO A 40 7.13 -9.10 -20.18
N ALA A 41 8.10 -10.00 -19.99
CA ALA A 41 8.18 -10.83 -18.79
C ALA A 41 8.43 -9.99 -17.52
N ILE A 42 9.34 -9.02 -17.62
CA ILE A 42 9.64 -8.09 -16.52
C ILE A 42 8.43 -7.19 -16.27
N LYS A 43 7.79 -6.64 -17.31
CA LYS A 43 6.54 -5.87 -17.14
C LYS A 43 5.45 -6.63 -16.41
N ASN A 44 5.27 -7.91 -16.74
CA ASN A 44 4.27 -8.76 -16.09
C ASN A 44 4.64 -9.03 -14.62
N HIS A 45 5.93 -9.20 -14.33
CA HIS A 45 6.40 -9.32 -12.95
C HIS A 45 6.16 -8.05 -12.14
N LEU A 46 6.49 -6.87 -12.70
CA LEU A 46 6.24 -5.58 -12.07
C LEU A 46 4.75 -5.33 -11.85
N GLU A 47 3.89 -5.73 -12.80
CA GLU A 47 2.43 -5.64 -12.63
C GLU A 47 1.93 -6.52 -11.48
N ASN A 48 2.38 -7.77 -11.40
CA ASN A 48 2.02 -8.65 -10.29
C ASN A 48 2.45 -8.09 -8.93
N ARG A 49 3.61 -7.41 -8.87
CA ARG A 49 4.06 -6.71 -7.66
C ARG A 49 3.14 -5.54 -7.30
N ILE A 50 2.75 -4.72 -8.28
CA ILE A 50 1.79 -3.62 -8.08
C ILE A 50 0.47 -4.18 -7.55
N GLU A 51 -0.10 -5.21 -8.17
CA GLU A 51 -1.37 -5.80 -7.73
C GLU A 51 -1.32 -6.34 -6.29
N ALA A 52 -0.22 -7.00 -5.92
CA ALA A 52 -0.05 -7.52 -4.57
C ALA A 52 0.01 -6.38 -3.53
N MET A 53 0.73 -5.30 -3.84
CA MET A 53 0.83 -4.12 -2.98
C MET A 53 -0.50 -3.35 -2.91
N GLU A 54 -1.25 -3.23 -4.01
CA GLU A 54 -2.58 -2.61 -4.01
C GLU A 54 -3.59 -3.41 -3.17
N LYS A 55 -3.51 -4.75 -3.19
CA LYS A 55 -4.29 -5.61 -2.29
C LYS A 55 -3.92 -5.39 -0.82
N ASP A 56 -2.63 -5.22 -0.52
CA ASP A 56 -2.17 -4.94 0.85
C ASP A 56 -2.63 -3.55 1.34
N LYS A 57 -2.52 -2.52 0.47
CA LYS A 57 -3.10 -1.19 0.73
C LYS A 57 -4.59 -1.25 1.04
N LYS A 58 -5.35 -2.04 0.27
CA LYS A 58 -6.78 -2.24 0.52
C LYS A 58 -7.03 -2.88 1.88
N ARG A 59 -6.28 -3.94 2.24
CA ARG A 59 -6.37 -4.58 3.56
C ARG A 59 -6.12 -3.57 4.68
N ILE A 60 -5.10 -2.73 4.55
CA ILE A 60 -4.79 -1.69 5.55
C ILE A 60 -5.93 -0.69 5.70
N ARG A 61 -6.54 -0.25 4.59
CA ARG A 61 -7.72 0.62 4.63
C ARG A 61 -8.92 -0.07 5.29
N ASP A 62 -9.12 -1.36 5.01
CA ASP A 62 -10.21 -2.15 5.60
C ASP A 62 -10.00 -2.40 7.12
N MET A 63 -8.75 -2.37 7.62
CA MET A 63 -8.45 -2.48 9.06
C MET A 63 -8.87 -1.24 9.85
N PHE A 64 -8.77 -0.05 9.24
CA PHE A 64 -9.05 1.26 9.84
C PHE A 64 -10.10 2.05 9.03
N PRO A 65 -11.35 1.56 8.96
CA PRO A 65 -12.42 2.20 8.19
C PRO A 65 -12.81 3.59 8.70
N GLU A 66 -12.42 3.94 9.93
CA GLU A 66 -12.65 5.25 10.53
C GLU A 66 -11.72 6.35 9.99
N ILE A 67 -10.61 5.98 9.34
CA ILE A 67 -9.68 6.94 8.74
C ILE A 67 -10.23 7.41 7.40
N LYS A 68 -10.36 8.73 7.24
CA LYS A 68 -10.85 9.31 5.99
C LYS A 68 -9.82 9.16 4.88
N GLU A 69 -10.29 9.10 3.63
CA GLU A 69 -9.42 9.02 2.46
C GLU A 69 -8.39 10.15 2.40
N GLU A 70 -8.76 11.34 2.86
CA GLU A 70 -7.88 12.50 2.93
C GLU A 70 -6.73 12.36 3.95
N GLU A 71 -6.85 11.48 4.95
CA GLU A 71 -5.78 11.24 5.93
C GLU A 71 -4.76 10.21 5.43
N TRP A 72 -5.20 9.35 4.48
CA TRP A 72 -4.35 8.36 3.82
C TRP A 72 -3.47 8.99 2.75
N ASP A 73 -4.03 9.91 1.96
CA ASP A 73 -3.26 10.73 1.04
C ASP A 73 -2.54 11.82 1.83
N ASP A 74 -1.21 11.83 1.79
CA ASP A 74 -0.34 12.85 2.39
C ASP A 74 -0.46 14.22 1.65
N HIS A 75 -1.65 14.54 1.13
CA HIS A 75 -1.98 15.80 0.47
C HIS A 75 -2.32 16.92 1.47
N THR A 76 -1.75 16.86 2.66
CA THR A 76 -1.54 18.07 3.46
C THR A 76 -0.38 18.86 2.85
N ASN A 77 -0.77 19.72 1.91
CA ASN A 77 -0.14 20.95 1.43
C ASN A 77 1.11 21.46 2.18
#